data_AF-A0A2W7J3P4-F1
#
_entry.id   AF-A0A2W7J3P4-F1
#
_cell.length_a   1.000
_cell.length_b   1.000
_cell.length_c   1.000
_cell.angle_alpha   90.00
_cell.angle_beta   90.00
_cell.angle_gamma   90.00
#
_symmetry.space_group_name_H-M   'P 1'
#
loop_
_entity.id
_entity.type
_entity.pdbx_description
1 polymer ?
#
loop_
_entity_poly.entity_id
_entity_poly.type
_entity_poly.pdbx_seq_one_letter_code
_entity_poly.pdbx_strand_id
1 'polypeptide(L)'
;MKIGILGNCQTAGFVASLNALAPGHELTVVRLDTNDRNGDLEAHASNLSACDLLLTQPVHDAPSGPLRTDLLVPRAHRALIFPAFSFRGFHPDRLIYQGTTGSATRGPTDPCHSAIVMACFLEGLSPQRAIRLFNAFTYASLGYFDAYEGDLQQATAMLAKYEVSFDEVLRRASRYFMHSPVHPRIEIIFGIAKATLQRAGLPVRDAAVPDDTFVEPSKWPVYPEIAERLGIAGSLEFECHFKTRDLPTMVEQAYAAYATWTRFEPVPVVERARNFLREQGLGTPVAPIRLAPALTPQDVKQAYRLILGRECERDEVAEFHAKAFPTLAQLREVLLRSKEFQITVRPYLSQP
;
A
#
# COMPACT_ATOMS: atom_id res chain seq x y z
N MET A 1 5.66 -32.09 -10.25
CA MET A 1 5.36 -31.02 -11.22
C MET A 1 5.95 -29.73 -10.71
N LYS A 2 6.26 -28.82 -11.63
CA LYS A 2 6.78 -27.49 -11.36
C LYS A 2 5.62 -26.49 -11.31
N ILE A 3 5.52 -25.73 -10.23
CA ILE A 3 4.46 -24.74 -10.02
C ILE A 3 5.10 -23.35 -9.93
N GLY A 4 4.70 -22.48 -10.85
CA GLY A 4 5.04 -21.06 -10.83
C GLY A 4 4.08 -20.30 -9.93
N ILE A 5 4.58 -19.40 -9.09
CA ILE A 5 3.78 -18.59 -8.17
C ILE A 5 4.18 -17.13 -8.30
N LEU A 6 3.20 -16.27 -8.60
CA LEU A 6 3.37 -14.82 -8.67
C LEU A 6 2.39 -14.11 -7.75
N GLY A 7 2.88 -13.18 -6.93
CA GLY A 7 2.02 -12.36 -6.09
C GLY A 7 2.76 -11.26 -5.33
N ASN A 8 2.06 -10.69 -4.36
CA ASN A 8 2.57 -9.65 -3.46
C ASN A 8 3.15 -10.27 -2.17
N CYS A 9 3.20 -9.48 -1.09
CA CYS A 9 3.66 -9.91 0.23
C CYS A 9 2.98 -11.19 0.73
N GLN A 10 1.74 -11.46 0.31
CA GLN A 10 0.96 -12.64 0.71
C GLN A 10 1.53 -13.97 0.21
N THR A 11 2.42 -13.92 -0.78
CA THR A 11 2.98 -15.10 -1.44
C THR A 11 3.77 -15.99 -0.50
N ALA A 12 4.45 -15.45 0.51
CA ALA A 12 5.22 -16.26 1.45
C ALA A 12 4.33 -17.22 2.24
N GLY A 13 3.24 -16.72 2.83
CA GLY A 13 2.27 -17.56 3.54
C GLY A 13 1.51 -18.50 2.61
N PHE A 14 1.28 -18.10 1.35
CA PHE A 14 0.67 -18.96 0.33
C PHE A 14 1.57 -20.15 -0.01
N VAL A 15 2.87 -19.92 -0.20
CA VAL A 15 3.89 -20.96 -0.43
C VAL A 15 3.99 -21.91 0.76
N ALA A 16 4.05 -21.38 1.99
CA ALA A 16 4.06 -22.21 3.20
C ALA A 16 2.82 -23.10 3.28
N SER A 17 1.65 -22.54 2.98
CA SER A 17 0.37 -23.27 2.95
C SER A 17 0.36 -24.35 1.86
N LEU A 18 0.86 -24.04 0.67
CA LEU A 18 0.96 -24.99 -0.44
C LEU A 18 1.88 -26.16 -0.09
N ASN A 19 3.05 -25.88 0.51
CA ASN A 19 3.97 -26.93 0.97
C ASN A 19 3.35 -27.85 2.03
N ALA A 20 2.52 -27.31 2.93
CA ALA A 20 1.80 -28.13 3.91
C ALA A 20 0.70 -29.00 3.25
N LEU A 21 -0.10 -28.40 2.37
CA LEU A 21 -1.28 -29.02 1.76
C LEU A 21 -0.94 -30.01 0.63
N ALA A 22 0.09 -29.73 -0.16
CA ALA A 22 0.48 -30.51 -1.34
C ALA A 22 2.02 -30.54 -1.49
N PRO A 23 2.74 -31.23 -0.58
CA PRO A 23 4.20 -31.31 -0.65
C PRO A 23 4.67 -32.16 -1.83
N GLY A 24 5.92 -31.93 -2.27
CA GLY A 24 6.56 -32.68 -3.36
C GLY A 24 6.47 -31.99 -4.73
N HIS A 25 6.03 -30.74 -4.78
CA HIS A 25 6.08 -29.89 -5.96
C HIS A 25 7.34 -29.03 -5.95
N GLU A 26 7.92 -28.79 -7.13
CA GLU A 26 9.02 -27.82 -7.30
C GLU A 26 8.39 -26.44 -7.49
N LEU A 27 8.77 -25.45 -6.67
CA LEU A 27 8.16 -24.13 -6.70
C LEU A 27 9.11 -23.09 -7.30
N THR A 28 8.60 -22.33 -8.28
CA THR A 28 9.25 -21.12 -8.80
C THR A 28 8.45 -19.92 -8.34
N VAL A 29 9.01 -19.09 -7.45
CA VAL A 29 8.28 -18.03 -6.76
C VAL A 29 8.84 -16.67 -7.18
N VAL A 30 7.96 -15.73 -7.52
CA VAL A 30 8.31 -14.34 -7.83
C VAL A 30 7.42 -13.41 -6.99
N ARG A 31 8.04 -12.47 -6.27
CA ARG A 31 7.34 -11.55 -5.36
C ARG A 31 7.48 -10.09 -5.77
N LEU A 32 6.36 -9.45 -6.12
CA LEU A 32 6.32 -8.06 -6.59
C LEU A 32 6.57 -7.01 -5.50
N ASP A 33 6.59 -7.40 -4.24
CA ASP A 33 6.89 -6.56 -3.08
C ASP A 33 8.38 -6.60 -2.69
N THR A 34 9.21 -7.32 -3.46
CA THR A 34 10.64 -7.52 -3.19
C THR A 34 11.52 -7.01 -4.33
N ASN A 35 12.83 -7.18 -4.19
CA ASN A 35 13.81 -6.83 -5.22
C ASN A 35 13.59 -7.56 -6.55
N ASP A 36 12.83 -8.66 -6.59
CA ASP A 36 12.47 -9.36 -7.83
C ASP A 36 11.79 -8.42 -8.84
N ARG A 37 11.04 -7.41 -8.35
CA ARG A 37 10.41 -6.41 -9.21
C ARG A 37 11.39 -5.46 -9.90
N ASN A 38 12.62 -5.38 -9.40
CA ASN A 38 13.71 -4.62 -10.01
C ASN A 38 14.67 -5.52 -10.81
N GLY A 39 14.39 -6.81 -10.88
CA GLY A 39 15.17 -7.80 -11.62
C GLY A 39 14.80 -7.88 -13.10
N ASP A 40 15.29 -8.92 -13.77
CA ASP A 40 14.93 -9.22 -15.16
C ASP A 40 13.52 -9.80 -15.22
N LEU A 41 12.53 -8.92 -15.39
CA LEU A 41 11.12 -9.27 -15.43
C LEU A 41 10.79 -10.28 -16.55
N GLU A 42 11.51 -10.23 -17.68
CA GLU A 42 11.29 -11.14 -18.80
C GLU A 42 11.83 -12.54 -18.50
N ALA A 43 12.97 -12.63 -17.82
CA ALA A 43 13.48 -13.90 -17.31
C ALA A 43 12.51 -14.51 -16.28
N HIS A 44 11.98 -13.69 -15.35
CA HIS A 44 10.95 -14.14 -14.41
C HIS A 44 9.68 -14.63 -15.11
N ALA A 45 9.15 -13.87 -16.08
CA ALA A 45 7.98 -14.25 -16.85
C ALA A 45 8.21 -15.55 -17.62
N SER A 46 9.37 -15.71 -18.24
CA SER A 46 9.77 -16.93 -18.97
C SER A 46 9.82 -18.14 -18.04
N ASN A 47 10.48 -18.01 -16.89
CA ASN A 47 10.59 -19.09 -15.89
C ASN A 47 9.22 -19.50 -15.33
N LEU A 48 8.34 -18.53 -15.05
CA LEU A 48 6.98 -18.79 -14.59
C LEU A 48 6.14 -19.47 -15.67
N SER A 49 6.21 -19.01 -16.91
CA SER A 49 5.44 -19.56 -18.04
C SER A 49 5.84 -20.99 -18.41
N ALA A 50 7.10 -21.36 -18.17
CA ALA A 50 7.63 -22.70 -18.38
C ALA A 50 7.21 -23.73 -17.31
N CYS A 51 6.52 -23.31 -16.24
CA CYS A 51 6.02 -24.21 -15.21
C CYS A 51 4.77 -24.96 -15.69
N ASP A 52 4.54 -26.18 -15.17
CA ASP A 52 3.38 -27.01 -15.50
C ASP A 52 2.05 -26.35 -15.09
N LEU A 53 2.09 -25.53 -14.02
CA LEU A 53 0.97 -24.75 -13.51
C LEU A 53 1.46 -23.39 -13.01
N LEU A 54 0.82 -22.32 -13.45
CA LEU A 54 0.98 -20.98 -12.92
C LEU A 54 -0.15 -20.65 -11.94
N LEU A 55 0.19 -20.26 -10.72
CA LEU A 55 -0.72 -19.67 -9.74
C LEU A 55 -0.35 -18.20 -9.58
N THR A 56 -1.28 -17.29 -9.88
CA THR A 56 -0.97 -15.85 -9.83
C THR A 56 -2.05 -15.05 -9.12
N GLN A 57 -1.65 -14.02 -8.38
CA GLN A 57 -2.56 -12.94 -8.01
C GLN A 57 -2.85 -12.04 -9.23
N PRO A 58 -3.93 -11.24 -9.20
CA PRO A 58 -4.15 -10.21 -10.21
C PRO A 58 -3.05 -9.14 -10.14
N VAL A 59 -2.36 -8.92 -11.26
CA VAL A 59 -1.28 -7.95 -11.45
C VAL A 59 -1.61 -7.13 -12.69
N HIS A 60 -1.85 -5.84 -12.49
CA HIS A 60 -2.32 -4.93 -13.55
C HIS A 60 -1.45 -3.68 -13.70
N ASP A 61 -0.48 -3.48 -12.81
CA ASP A 61 0.33 -2.28 -12.83
C ASP A 61 1.34 -2.32 -13.99
N ALA A 62 1.42 -1.21 -14.74
CA ALA A 62 2.32 -1.10 -15.88
C ALA A 62 3.80 -1.40 -15.54
N PRO A 63 4.34 -1.00 -14.36
CA PRO A 63 5.71 -1.33 -13.97
C PRO A 63 6.01 -2.83 -13.85
N SER A 64 5.00 -3.69 -13.65
CA SER A 64 5.20 -5.14 -13.63
C SER A 64 5.49 -5.76 -15.01
N GLY A 65 5.41 -4.98 -16.09
CA GLY A 65 5.84 -5.39 -17.43
C GLY A 65 5.27 -6.75 -17.86
N PRO A 66 6.11 -7.73 -18.26
CA PRO A 66 5.66 -9.04 -18.72
C PRO A 66 5.05 -9.92 -17.62
N LEU A 67 5.15 -9.53 -16.33
CA LEU A 67 4.50 -10.23 -15.21
C LEU A 67 3.04 -9.82 -15.02
N ARG A 68 2.54 -8.83 -15.75
CA ARG A 68 1.11 -8.50 -15.72
C ARG A 68 0.27 -9.70 -16.12
N THR A 69 -0.83 -9.93 -15.41
CA THR A 69 -1.65 -11.14 -15.57
C THR A 69 -2.20 -11.29 -16.98
N ASP A 70 -2.56 -10.19 -17.65
CA ASP A 70 -3.07 -10.19 -19.03
C ASP A 70 -2.01 -10.58 -20.07
N LEU A 71 -0.72 -10.47 -19.74
CA LEU A 71 0.40 -10.85 -20.60
C LEU A 71 0.99 -12.21 -20.22
N LEU A 72 1.03 -12.53 -18.92
CA LEU A 72 1.65 -13.74 -18.40
C LEU A 72 0.75 -14.98 -18.56
N VAL A 73 -0.55 -14.86 -18.26
CA VAL A 73 -1.49 -15.99 -18.31
C VAL A 73 -1.57 -16.63 -19.70
N PRO A 74 -1.65 -15.87 -20.82
CA PRO A 74 -1.64 -16.46 -22.16
C PRO A 74 -0.36 -17.23 -22.53
N ARG A 75 0.76 -16.98 -21.82
CA ARG A 75 2.04 -17.66 -22.05
C ARG A 75 2.16 -18.97 -21.27
N ALA A 76 1.33 -19.17 -20.24
CA ALA A 76 1.44 -20.33 -19.36
C ALA A 76 0.76 -21.57 -19.95
N HIS A 77 1.31 -22.75 -19.67
CA HIS A 77 0.69 -24.04 -20.05
C HIS A 77 -0.70 -24.22 -19.43
N ARG A 78 -0.82 -23.85 -18.15
CA ARG A 78 -2.06 -23.82 -17.39
C ARG A 78 -1.92 -22.75 -16.33
N ALA A 79 -2.95 -21.93 -16.14
CA ALA A 79 -2.92 -20.87 -15.13
C ALA A 79 -4.21 -20.84 -14.30
N LEU A 80 -4.06 -20.52 -13.03
CA LEU A 80 -5.16 -20.15 -12.14
C LEU A 80 -4.83 -18.85 -11.42
N ILE A 81 -5.85 -18.00 -11.35
CA ILE A 81 -5.77 -16.76 -10.60
C ILE A 81 -6.36 -17.02 -9.20
N PHE A 82 -5.64 -16.59 -8.18
CA PHE A 82 -6.09 -16.60 -6.79
C PHE A 82 -6.11 -15.17 -6.23
N PRO A 83 -6.99 -14.84 -5.26
CA PRO A 83 -7.14 -13.47 -4.81
C PRO A 83 -5.94 -12.99 -3.99
N ALA A 84 -5.63 -11.70 -4.12
CA ALA A 84 -4.98 -10.96 -3.03
C ALA A 84 -6.07 -10.55 -2.03
N PHE A 85 -5.91 -10.93 -0.77
CA PHE A 85 -6.92 -10.68 0.24
C PHE A 85 -6.70 -9.34 0.93
N SER A 86 -7.73 -8.50 1.00
CA SER A 86 -7.69 -7.27 1.80
C SER A 86 -8.99 -7.12 2.57
N PHE A 87 -8.88 -6.65 3.81
CA PHE A 87 -10.03 -6.39 4.67
C PHE A 87 -9.74 -5.22 5.63
N ARG A 88 -10.33 -4.06 5.35
CA ARG A 88 -10.27 -2.81 6.11
C ARG A 88 -11.30 -2.73 7.24
N GLY A 89 -12.24 -3.66 7.35
CA GLY A 89 -13.32 -3.60 8.33
C GLY A 89 -12.87 -3.43 9.79
N PHE A 90 -11.68 -3.91 10.15
CA PHE A 90 -11.08 -3.70 11.48
C PHE A 90 -10.34 -2.37 11.64
N HIS A 91 -9.91 -1.76 10.54
CA HIS A 91 -8.99 -0.61 10.54
C HIS A 91 -9.44 0.47 9.55
N PRO A 92 -10.68 1.01 9.67
CA PRO A 92 -11.25 1.92 8.68
C PRO A 92 -10.51 3.27 8.57
N ASP A 93 -9.75 3.63 9.60
CA ASP A 93 -8.93 4.84 9.64
C ASP A 93 -7.56 4.68 8.97
N ARG A 94 -7.10 3.45 8.75
CA ARG A 94 -5.78 3.20 8.18
C ARG A 94 -5.79 3.37 6.67
N LEU A 95 -4.90 4.21 6.16
CA LEU A 95 -4.59 4.33 4.74
C LEU A 95 -3.10 4.14 4.47
N ILE A 96 -2.78 3.81 3.22
CA ILE A 96 -1.43 4.00 2.67
C ILE A 96 -1.49 5.28 1.83
N TYR A 97 -0.67 6.25 2.18
CA TYR A 97 -0.62 7.51 1.47
C TYR A 97 0.51 7.49 0.43
N GLN A 98 0.14 7.59 -0.84
CA GLN A 98 1.10 7.70 -1.95
C GLN A 98 1.26 9.18 -2.28
N GLY A 99 2.48 9.69 -2.10
CA GLY A 99 2.78 11.08 -2.43
C GLY A 99 2.82 11.31 -3.94
N THR A 100 3.24 12.51 -4.36
CA THR A 100 3.29 12.92 -5.77
C THR A 100 4.21 12.07 -6.65
N THR A 101 5.16 11.35 -6.08
CA THR A 101 6.08 10.46 -6.80
C THR A 101 5.50 9.05 -7.02
N GLY A 102 4.27 8.79 -6.55
CA GLY A 102 3.67 7.45 -6.56
C GLY A 102 4.28 6.49 -5.53
N SER A 103 5.38 6.89 -4.87
CA SER A 103 5.94 6.14 -3.74
C SER A 103 5.15 6.43 -2.45
N ALA A 104 5.00 5.41 -1.61
CA ALA A 104 4.37 5.59 -0.32
C ALA A 104 5.21 6.55 0.53
N THR A 105 4.57 7.60 1.06
CA THR A 105 5.27 8.56 1.91
C THR A 105 5.41 7.95 3.30
N ARG A 106 6.60 8.02 3.89
CA ARG A 106 6.86 7.37 5.18
C ARG A 106 6.51 8.29 6.34
N GLY A 107 5.75 7.76 7.29
CA GLY A 107 5.44 8.36 8.58
C GLY A 107 5.98 7.53 9.75
N PRO A 108 5.48 7.77 10.98
CA PRO A 108 5.90 7.01 12.17
C PRO A 108 5.56 5.52 12.14
N THR A 109 4.59 5.15 11.30
CA THR A 109 4.06 3.80 11.08
C THR A 109 4.38 3.31 9.65
N ASP A 110 5.56 3.68 9.15
CA ASP A 110 6.05 3.39 7.80
C ASP A 110 5.08 3.94 6.72
N PRO A 111 4.57 3.23 5.68
CA PRO A 111 3.70 3.89 4.70
C PRO A 111 2.27 4.12 5.22
N CYS A 112 1.97 3.69 6.45
CA CYS A 112 0.62 3.71 7.00
C CYS A 112 0.34 5.03 7.69
N HIS A 113 -0.86 5.56 7.49
CA HIS A 113 -1.34 6.81 8.08
C HIS A 113 -2.76 6.67 8.60
N SER A 114 -3.10 7.50 9.58
CA SER A 114 -4.48 7.71 10.07
C SER A 114 -5.15 8.80 9.24
N ALA A 115 -6.36 8.52 8.75
CA ALA A 115 -7.18 9.49 8.04
C ALA A 115 -7.60 10.65 8.95
N ILE A 116 -7.97 10.35 10.20
CA ILE A 116 -8.30 11.34 11.22
C ILE A 116 -7.10 12.26 11.46
N VAL A 117 -5.92 11.72 11.72
CA VAL A 117 -4.72 12.53 12.05
C VAL A 117 -4.32 13.40 10.86
N MET A 118 -4.32 12.83 9.64
CA MET A 118 -3.99 13.59 8.43
C MET A 118 -5.02 14.71 8.17
N ALA A 119 -6.32 14.43 8.33
CA ALA A 119 -7.35 15.45 8.20
C ALA A 119 -7.21 16.57 9.23
N CYS A 120 -6.92 16.22 10.50
CA CYS A 120 -6.68 17.21 11.55
C CYS A 120 -5.49 18.13 11.23
N PHE A 121 -4.39 17.56 10.75
CA PHE A 121 -3.22 18.33 10.33
C PHE A 121 -3.57 19.30 9.19
N LEU A 122 -4.26 18.80 8.16
CA LEU A 122 -4.67 19.60 7.00
C LEU A 122 -5.69 20.70 7.34
N GLU A 123 -6.51 20.49 8.37
CA GLU A 123 -7.48 21.48 8.87
C GLU A 123 -6.93 22.35 10.02
N GLY A 124 -5.64 22.25 10.34
CA GLY A 124 -4.99 23.15 11.29
C GLY A 124 -5.28 22.88 12.75
N LEU A 125 -5.77 21.70 13.09
CA LEU A 125 -5.98 21.29 14.48
C LEU A 125 -4.64 20.94 15.11
N SER A 126 -4.42 21.35 16.36
CA SER A 126 -3.27 20.91 17.16
C SER A 126 -3.29 19.39 17.42
N PRO A 127 -2.14 18.74 17.66
CA PRO A 127 -2.06 17.33 18.09
C PRO A 127 -3.03 16.96 19.22
N GLN A 128 -3.16 17.81 20.25
CA GLN A 128 -4.03 17.57 21.41
C GLN A 128 -5.51 17.52 21.03
N ARG A 129 -5.92 18.27 19.99
CA ARG A 129 -7.28 18.22 19.45
C ARG A 129 -7.48 16.99 18.58
N ALA A 130 -6.47 16.60 17.79
CA ALA A 130 -6.52 15.37 17.00
C ALA A 130 -6.69 14.12 17.88
N ILE A 131 -5.95 14.02 19.00
CA ILE A 131 -6.07 12.91 19.96
C ILE A 131 -7.50 12.76 20.47
N ARG A 132 -8.19 13.88 20.78
CA ARG A 132 -9.57 13.87 21.28
C ARG A 132 -10.59 13.35 20.27
N LEU A 133 -10.26 13.28 18.98
CA LEU A 133 -11.13 12.78 17.92
C LEU A 133 -11.08 11.25 17.76
N PHE A 134 -10.24 10.56 18.54
CA PHE A 134 -10.27 9.11 18.64
C PHE A 134 -11.34 8.71 19.66
N ASN A 135 -12.60 8.75 19.24
CA ASN A 135 -13.74 8.41 20.07
C ASN A 135 -14.94 7.92 19.22
N ALA A 136 -15.91 7.29 19.89
CA ALA A 136 -17.13 6.76 19.26
C ALA A 136 -17.93 7.76 18.40
N PHE A 137 -18.04 9.04 18.80
CA PHE A 137 -18.78 10.04 18.02
C PHE A 137 -18.13 10.27 16.66
N THR A 138 -16.81 10.49 16.64
CA THR A 138 -16.06 10.64 15.39
C THR A 138 -16.13 9.37 14.55
N TYR A 139 -16.00 8.18 15.16
CA TYR A 139 -16.09 6.91 14.44
C TYR A 139 -17.46 6.71 13.79
N ALA A 140 -18.55 7.03 14.50
CA ALA A 140 -19.90 6.98 13.95
C ALA A 140 -20.06 7.96 12.78
N SER A 141 -19.63 9.21 12.93
CA SER A 141 -19.75 10.23 11.88
C SER A 141 -18.94 9.90 10.62
N LEU A 142 -17.82 9.20 10.76
CA LEU A 142 -17.01 8.75 9.62
C LEU A 142 -17.48 7.43 9.01
N GLY A 143 -18.47 6.77 9.60
CA GLY A 143 -19.01 5.48 9.16
C GLY A 143 -18.13 4.28 9.52
N TYR A 144 -17.26 4.41 10.52
CA TYR A 144 -16.30 3.36 10.90
C TYR A 144 -16.98 2.13 11.50
N PHE A 145 -18.13 2.31 12.15
CA PHE A 145 -18.89 1.19 12.70
C PHE A 145 -19.57 0.33 11.63
N ASP A 146 -19.82 0.88 10.44
CA ASP A 146 -20.42 0.14 9.32
C ASP A 146 -19.35 -0.50 8.42
N ALA A 147 -18.08 -0.14 8.61
CA ALA A 147 -16.98 -0.59 7.76
C ALA A 147 -16.81 -2.11 7.78
N TYR A 148 -17.00 -2.75 8.94
CA TYR A 148 -16.86 -4.20 9.06
C TYR A 148 -17.84 -4.96 8.17
N GLU A 149 -19.14 -4.66 8.29
CA GLU A 149 -20.19 -5.34 7.51
C GLU A 149 -20.05 -5.05 6.01
N GLY A 150 -19.78 -3.79 5.65
CA GLY A 150 -19.60 -3.40 4.25
C GLY A 150 -18.40 -4.09 3.60
N ASP A 151 -17.33 -4.31 4.35
CA ASP A 151 -16.12 -4.96 3.86
C ASP A 151 -16.23 -6.50 3.91
N LEU A 152 -16.99 -7.05 4.85
CA LEU A 152 -17.35 -8.46 4.91
C LEU A 152 -18.13 -8.89 3.66
N GLN A 153 -19.11 -8.09 3.25
CA GLN A 153 -19.87 -8.33 2.02
C GLN A 153 -18.95 -8.30 0.79
N GLN A 154 -18.06 -7.30 0.71
CA GLN A 154 -17.09 -7.19 -0.40
C GLN A 154 -16.10 -8.35 -0.44
N ALA A 155 -15.54 -8.73 0.71
CA ALA A 155 -14.59 -9.83 0.82
C ALA A 155 -15.25 -11.17 0.46
N THR A 156 -16.49 -11.39 0.90
CA THR A 156 -17.28 -12.58 0.54
C THR A 156 -17.53 -12.64 -0.96
N ALA A 157 -18.00 -11.54 -1.57
CA ALA A 157 -18.24 -11.46 -3.00
C ALA A 157 -16.94 -11.63 -3.81
N MET A 158 -15.82 -11.11 -3.31
CA MET A 158 -14.50 -11.25 -3.93
C MET A 158 -14.02 -12.69 -3.88
N LEU A 159 -14.06 -13.37 -2.73
CA LEU A 159 -13.66 -14.78 -2.61
C LEU A 159 -14.55 -15.72 -3.45
N ALA A 160 -15.85 -15.43 -3.55
CA ALA A 160 -16.78 -16.20 -4.36
C ALA A 160 -16.39 -16.23 -5.86
N LYS A 161 -15.79 -15.15 -6.40
CA LYS A 161 -15.27 -15.12 -7.79
C LYS A 161 -14.15 -16.14 -8.03
N TYR A 162 -13.51 -16.61 -6.96
CA TYR A 162 -12.43 -17.58 -7.00
C TYR A 162 -12.87 -18.93 -6.41
N GLU A 163 -14.18 -19.16 -6.29
CA GLU A 163 -14.78 -20.38 -5.71
C GLU A 163 -14.25 -20.70 -4.31
N VAL A 164 -13.84 -19.67 -3.56
CA VAL A 164 -13.42 -19.79 -2.17
C VAL A 164 -14.60 -19.47 -1.27
N SER A 165 -15.03 -20.42 -0.43
CA SER A 165 -16.07 -20.17 0.56
C SER A 165 -15.51 -19.33 1.71
N PHE A 166 -15.99 -18.08 1.83
CA PHE A 166 -15.59 -17.19 2.92
C PHE A 166 -15.88 -17.79 4.30
N ASP A 167 -17.03 -18.47 4.44
CA ASP A 167 -17.40 -19.15 5.68
C ASP A 167 -16.46 -20.32 6.02
N GLU A 168 -15.94 -21.04 5.03
CA GLU A 168 -14.95 -22.09 5.29
C GLU A 168 -13.61 -21.52 5.76
N VAL A 169 -13.23 -20.38 5.17
CA VAL A 169 -12.01 -19.67 5.55
C VAL A 169 -12.13 -19.10 6.96
N LEU A 170 -13.25 -18.44 7.29
CA LEU A 170 -13.49 -17.87 8.62
C LEU A 170 -13.69 -18.92 9.71
N ARG A 171 -14.28 -20.08 9.41
CA ARG A 171 -14.44 -21.16 10.41
C ARG A 171 -13.12 -21.59 11.04
N ARG A 172 -12.00 -21.39 10.35
CA ARG A 172 -10.65 -21.69 10.84
C ARG A 172 -9.93 -20.49 11.43
N ALA A 173 -10.38 -19.28 11.11
CA ALA A 173 -9.73 -18.05 11.56
C ALA A 173 -10.25 -17.61 12.94
N SER A 174 -9.41 -16.92 13.69
CA SER A 174 -9.87 -16.21 14.89
C SER A 174 -10.86 -15.11 14.52
N ARG A 175 -11.70 -14.66 15.48
CA ARG A 175 -12.61 -13.50 15.28
C ARG A 175 -11.88 -12.23 14.79
N TYR A 176 -10.58 -12.13 15.05
CA TYR A 176 -9.73 -11.03 14.59
C TYR A 176 -8.69 -11.57 13.59
N PHE A 177 -9.04 -11.63 12.30
CA PHE A 177 -8.28 -12.34 11.28
C PHE A 177 -7.37 -11.46 10.40
N MET A 178 -7.13 -10.20 10.79
CA MET A 178 -6.26 -9.26 10.05
C MET A 178 -5.25 -8.60 10.96
N HIS A 179 -3.95 -8.70 10.65
CA HIS A 179 -2.91 -7.89 11.32
C HIS A 179 -2.94 -6.45 10.84
N SER A 180 -3.22 -6.27 9.55
CA SER A 180 -3.46 -4.98 8.90
C SER A 180 -4.44 -5.19 7.73
N PRO A 181 -4.98 -4.14 7.11
CA PRO A 181 -5.89 -4.24 5.97
C PRO A 181 -5.45 -5.10 4.79
N VAL A 182 -4.15 -5.37 4.64
CA VAL A 182 -3.58 -6.13 3.51
C VAL A 182 -2.80 -7.36 3.98
N HIS A 183 -2.73 -7.58 5.30
CA HIS A 183 -2.02 -8.71 5.91
C HIS A 183 -3.01 -9.52 6.75
N PRO A 184 -3.74 -10.45 6.11
CA PRO A 184 -4.55 -11.39 6.84
C PRO A 184 -3.69 -12.34 7.67
N ARG A 185 -4.27 -12.93 8.71
CA ARG A 185 -3.66 -14.05 9.39
C ARG A 185 -3.52 -15.25 8.47
N ILE A 186 -2.57 -16.12 8.80
CA ILE A 186 -2.19 -17.27 7.97
C ILE A 186 -3.36 -18.24 7.69
N GLU A 187 -4.36 -18.35 8.57
CA GLU A 187 -5.53 -19.21 8.36
C GLU A 187 -6.35 -18.80 7.12
N ILE A 188 -6.40 -17.49 6.84
CA ILE A 188 -7.08 -16.96 5.65
C ILE A 188 -6.33 -17.39 4.38
N ILE A 189 -5.00 -17.19 4.38
CA ILE A 189 -4.14 -17.55 3.25
C ILE A 189 -4.13 -19.06 3.02
N PHE A 190 -4.13 -19.84 4.10
CA PHE A 190 -4.22 -21.30 4.05
C PHE A 190 -5.52 -21.77 3.40
N GLY A 191 -6.66 -21.16 3.76
CA GLY A 191 -7.95 -21.43 3.13
C GLY A 191 -7.96 -21.10 1.63
N ILE A 192 -7.37 -19.96 1.24
CA ILE A 192 -7.22 -19.56 -0.17
C ILE A 192 -6.33 -20.56 -0.93
N ALA A 193 -5.20 -20.97 -0.34
CA ALA A 193 -4.30 -21.96 -0.94
C ALA A 193 -4.99 -23.31 -1.14
N LYS A 194 -5.73 -23.79 -0.14
CA LYS A 194 -6.52 -25.02 -0.20
C LYS A 194 -7.52 -25.00 -1.35
N ALA A 195 -8.34 -23.96 -1.43
CA ALA A 195 -9.32 -23.80 -2.50
C ALA A 195 -8.65 -23.69 -3.88
N THR A 196 -7.51 -22.99 -3.97
CA THR A 196 -6.74 -22.87 -5.21
C THR A 196 -6.21 -24.22 -5.69
N LEU A 197 -5.69 -25.07 -4.80
CA LEU A 197 -5.25 -26.43 -5.12
C LEU A 197 -6.41 -27.33 -5.57
N GLN A 198 -7.56 -27.22 -4.92
CA GLN A 198 -8.77 -27.96 -5.31
C GLN A 198 -9.23 -27.58 -6.73
N ARG A 199 -9.24 -26.28 -7.05
CA ARG A 199 -9.54 -25.78 -8.41
C ARG A 199 -8.49 -26.20 -9.43
N ALA A 200 -7.24 -26.37 -9.00
CA ALA A 200 -6.19 -26.96 -9.83
C ALA A 200 -6.37 -28.46 -10.08
N GLY A 201 -7.33 -29.12 -9.41
CA GLY A 201 -7.48 -30.56 -9.46
C GLY A 201 -6.30 -31.30 -8.83
N LEU A 202 -5.55 -30.63 -7.95
CA LEU A 202 -4.42 -31.21 -7.24
C LEU A 202 -4.90 -31.88 -5.94
N PRO A 203 -4.29 -33.01 -5.54
CA PRO A 203 -4.62 -33.65 -4.29
C PRO A 203 -4.25 -32.75 -3.12
N VAL A 204 -5.20 -32.57 -2.20
CA VAL A 204 -5.04 -31.75 -1.00
C VAL A 204 -5.01 -32.67 0.22
N ARG A 205 -3.92 -32.60 0.98
CA ARG A 205 -3.79 -33.31 2.25
C ARG A 205 -4.53 -32.58 3.35
N ASP A 206 -4.97 -33.33 4.35
CA ASP A 206 -5.32 -32.73 5.63
C ASP A 206 -4.01 -32.38 6.36
N ALA A 207 -3.82 -31.10 6.66
CA ALA A 207 -2.57 -30.56 7.17
C ALA A 207 -2.85 -29.47 8.19
N ALA A 208 -1.93 -29.30 9.14
CA ALA A 208 -1.95 -28.18 10.06
C ALA A 208 -1.71 -26.86 9.31
N VAL A 209 -2.29 -25.78 9.83
CA VAL A 209 -1.99 -24.43 9.35
C VAL A 209 -0.52 -24.12 9.69
N PRO A 210 0.28 -23.62 8.73
CA PRO A 210 1.67 -23.26 8.98
C PRO A 210 1.78 -22.05 9.92
N ASP A 211 2.98 -21.80 10.42
CA ASP A 211 3.26 -20.62 11.25
C ASP A 211 2.94 -19.33 10.51
N ASP A 212 2.46 -18.34 11.26
CA ASP A 212 2.09 -17.05 10.69
C ASP A 212 3.33 -16.24 10.32
N THR A 213 3.66 -16.24 9.03
CA THR A 213 4.78 -15.47 8.48
C THR A 213 4.43 -13.98 8.27
N PHE A 214 3.19 -13.55 8.52
CA PHE A 214 2.73 -12.16 8.46
C PHE A 214 2.75 -11.46 9.81
N VAL A 215 3.47 -12.00 10.81
CA VAL A 215 3.78 -11.25 12.03
C VAL A 215 4.69 -10.09 11.63
N GLU A 216 4.06 -9.05 11.14
CA GLU A 216 4.69 -7.87 10.61
C GLU A 216 5.33 -7.09 11.76
N PRO A 217 6.44 -6.39 11.52
CA PRO A 217 6.90 -5.35 12.42
C PRO A 217 5.86 -4.24 12.66
N SER A 218 4.79 -4.14 11.85
CA SER A 218 3.75 -3.12 11.96
C SER A 218 2.34 -3.66 12.19
N LYS A 219 1.76 -3.33 13.34
CA LYS A 219 0.37 -3.64 13.70
C LYS A 219 -0.42 -2.36 13.84
N TRP A 220 -1.56 -2.30 13.15
CA TRP A 220 -2.51 -1.22 13.33
C TRP A 220 -3.58 -1.66 14.34
N PRO A 221 -3.86 -0.88 15.39
CA PRO A 221 -4.81 -1.30 16.40
C PRO A 221 -6.25 -1.21 15.89
N VAL A 222 -7.11 -2.08 16.42
CA VAL A 222 -8.56 -1.89 16.34
C VAL A 222 -8.95 -0.95 17.47
N TYR A 223 -9.56 0.19 17.16
CA TYR A 223 -9.87 1.19 18.18
C TYR A 223 -10.89 0.65 19.20
N PRO A 224 -10.81 1.04 20.48
CA PRO A 224 -11.57 0.41 21.56
C PRO A 224 -13.07 0.28 21.29
N GLU A 225 -13.72 1.35 20.82
CA GLU A 225 -15.17 1.35 20.59
C GLU A 225 -15.58 0.58 19.32
N ILE A 226 -14.67 0.43 18.35
CA ILE A 226 -14.87 -0.47 17.20
C ILE A 226 -14.74 -1.91 17.69
N ALA A 227 -13.69 -2.20 18.45
CA ALA A 227 -13.39 -3.52 18.97
C ALA A 227 -14.51 -4.06 19.90
N GLU A 228 -15.06 -3.18 20.76
CA GLU A 228 -16.20 -3.50 21.62
C GLU A 228 -17.40 -4.00 20.82
N ARG A 229 -17.78 -3.31 19.74
CA ARG A 229 -18.89 -3.72 18.86
C ARG A 229 -18.63 -5.05 18.15
N LEU A 230 -17.37 -5.34 17.83
CA LEU A 230 -16.96 -6.57 17.17
C LEU A 230 -16.72 -7.72 18.17
N GLY A 231 -16.77 -7.44 19.48
CA GLY A 231 -16.49 -8.43 20.53
C GLY A 231 -15.04 -8.93 20.51
N ILE A 232 -14.08 -8.05 20.22
CA ILE A 232 -12.64 -8.34 20.22
C ILE A 232 -11.88 -7.34 21.11
N ALA A 233 -10.61 -7.61 21.39
CA ALA A 233 -9.76 -6.68 22.14
C ALA A 233 -9.38 -5.47 21.27
N GLY A 234 -9.56 -4.27 21.82
CA GLY A 234 -9.17 -3.01 21.19
C GLY A 234 -7.92 -2.41 21.82
N SER A 235 -7.29 -1.48 21.11
CA SER A 235 -6.13 -0.73 21.59
C SER A 235 -6.01 0.61 20.86
N LEU A 236 -5.13 1.47 21.35
CA LEU A 236 -4.64 2.67 20.66
C LEU A 236 -3.10 2.65 20.58
N GLU A 237 -2.52 1.44 20.63
CA GLU A 237 -1.09 1.20 20.49
C GLU A 237 -0.76 0.82 19.04
N PHE A 238 0.12 1.60 18.43
CA PHE A 238 0.57 1.45 17.06
C PHE A 238 1.95 0.80 17.06
N GLU A 239 2.09 -0.35 16.43
CA GLU A 239 3.38 -1.04 16.30
C GLU A 239 3.96 -0.75 14.92
N CYS A 240 5.25 -0.45 14.86
CA CYS A 240 6.02 -0.39 13.61
C CYS A 240 7.50 -0.63 13.88
N HIS A 241 8.12 -1.56 13.15
CA HIS A 241 9.49 -2.05 13.38
C HIS A 241 9.76 -2.49 14.82
N PHE A 242 8.81 -3.26 15.39
CA PHE A 242 8.86 -3.74 16.79
C PHE A 242 8.89 -2.62 17.84
N LYS A 243 8.53 -1.39 17.44
CA LYS A 243 8.36 -0.26 18.35
C LYS A 243 6.90 0.07 18.48
N THR A 244 6.41 -0.06 19.72
CA THR A 244 5.06 0.36 20.11
C THR A 244 5.04 1.86 20.38
N ARG A 245 3.99 2.54 19.92
CA ARG A 245 3.70 3.94 20.18
C ARG A 245 2.28 4.05 20.68
N ASP A 246 2.05 4.82 21.73
CA ASP A 246 0.70 5.22 22.10
C ASP A 246 0.15 6.25 21.10
N LEU A 247 -1.15 6.54 21.21
CA LEU A 247 -1.81 7.51 20.35
C LEU A 247 -1.15 8.91 20.40
N PRO A 248 -0.85 9.51 21.57
CA PRO A 248 -0.16 10.79 21.62
C PRO A 248 1.16 10.81 20.84
N THR A 249 2.01 9.81 21.07
CA THR A 249 3.31 9.69 20.39
C THR A 249 3.13 9.51 18.89
N MET A 250 2.17 8.68 18.46
CA MET A 250 1.87 8.47 17.04
C MET A 250 1.42 9.77 16.37
N VAL A 251 0.51 10.52 16.99
CA VAL A 251 -0.01 11.79 16.47
C VAL A 251 1.10 12.83 16.34
N GLU A 252 1.92 13.02 17.38
CA GLU A 252 3.01 14.00 17.36
C GLU A 252 4.03 13.69 16.26
N GLN A 253 4.45 12.43 16.13
CA GLN A 253 5.39 12.04 15.10
C GLN A 253 4.79 12.12 13.69
N ALA A 254 3.49 11.83 13.53
CA ALA A 254 2.80 11.99 12.26
C ALA A 254 2.74 13.47 11.86
N TYR A 255 2.40 14.36 12.79
CA TYR A 255 2.40 15.81 12.57
C TYR A 255 3.79 16.33 12.18
N ALA A 256 4.84 15.89 12.88
CA ALA A 256 6.22 16.25 12.55
C ALA A 256 6.60 15.78 11.14
N ALA A 257 6.20 14.57 10.74
CA ALA A 257 6.40 14.08 9.39
C ALA A 257 5.64 14.93 8.36
N TYR A 258 4.34 15.17 8.57
CA TYR A 258 3.48 15.95 7.67
C TYR A 258 3.95 17.39 7.48
N ALA A 259 4.54 18.00 8.52
CA ALA A 259 5.11 19.35 8.42
C ALA A 259 6.31 19.43 7.45
N THR A 260 6.98 18.31 7.16
CA THR A 260 8.06 18.26 6.15
C THR A 260 7.52 18.09 4.73
N TRP A 261 6.24 17.77 4.57
CA TRP A 261 5.66 17.49 3.26
C TRP A 261 5.25 18.78 2.57
N THR A 262 5.62 18.90 1.30
CA THR A 262 5.33 20.09 0.51
C THR A 262 4.00 20.01 -0.24
N ARG A 263 3.41 18.81 -0.34
CA ARG A 263 2.18 18.58 -1.11
C ARG A 263 1.37 17.42 -0.56
N PHE A 264 0.05 17.62 -0.56
CA PHE A 264 -0.94 16.61 -0.22
C PHE A 264 -1.87 16.35 -1.42
N GLU A 265 -2.00 15.09 -1.81
CA GLU A 265 -2.96 14.59 -2.77
C GLU A 265 -4.27 14.26 -2.05
N PRO A 266 -5.42 14.51 -2.69
CA PRO A 266 -6.71 14.18 -2.12
C PRO A 266 -6.85 12.66 -2.00
N VAL A 267 -7.13 12.18 -0.79
CA VAL A 267 -7.48 10.78 -0.54
C VAL A 267 -8.91 10.72 0.00
N PRO A 268 -9.83 9.93 -0.58
CA PRO A 268 -11.25 9.97 -0.25
C PRO A 268 -11.59 9.81 1.24
N VAL A 269 -10.87 8.94 1.95
CA VAL A 269 -11.09 8.74 3.41
C VAL A 269 -10.61 9.93 4.23
N VAL A 270 -9.54 10.60 3.81
CA VAL A 270 -9.03 11.83 4.44
C VAL A 270 -10.00 12.98 4.16
N GLU A 271 -10.45 13.14 2.92
CA GLU A 271 -11.41 14.18 2.55
C GLU A 271 -12.75 14.03 3.29
N ARG A 272 -13.23 12.80 3.49
CA ARG A 272 -14.39 12.52 4.34
C ARG A 272 -14.16 13.04 5.77
N ALA A 273 -13.00 12.76 6.35
CA ALA A 273 -12.66 13.24 7.68
C ALA A 273 -12.54 14.77 7.73
N ARG A 274 -11.96 15.42 6.71
CA ARG A 274 -11.89 16.88 6.62
C ARG A 274 -13.27 17.53 6.52
N ASN A 275 -14.17 16.96 5.72
CA ASN A 275 -15.54 17.46 5.60
C ASN A 275 -16.28 17.38 6.94
N PHE A 276 -16.17 16.25 7.64
CA PHE A 276 -16.69 16.12 9.00
C PHE A 276 -16.13 17.22 9.93
N LEU A 277 -14.82 17.46 9.94
CA LEU A 277 -14.22 18.50 10.80
C LEU A 277 -14.74 19.90 10.50
N ARG A 278 -14.98 20.22 9.22
CA ARG A 278 -15.54 21.51 8.79
C ARG A 278 -17.01 21.65 9.18
N GLU A 279 -17.81 20.61 8.97
CA GLU A 279 -19.23 20.59 9.35
C GLU A 279 -19.43 20.75 10.86
N GLN A 280 -18.53 20.18 11.67
CA GLN A 280 -18.55 20.34 13.13
C GLN A 280 -17.96 21.67 13.62
N GLY A 281 -17.50 22.55 12.72
CA GLY A 281 -16.84 23.82 13.09
C GLY A 281 -15.54 23.64 13.88
N LEU A 282 -14.90 22.47 13.77
CA LEU A 282 -13.70 22.14 14.53
C LEU A 282 -12.42 22.63 13.83
N GLY A 283 -12.45 22.85 12.52
CA GLY A 283 -11.36 23.42 11.75
C GLY A 283 -11.47 24.93 11.58
N THR A 284 -10.37 25.64 11.79
CA THR A 284 -10.10 26.88 11.08
C THR A 284 -9.13 26.47 9.99
N PRO A 285 -9.48 26.54 8.69
CA PRO A 285 -8.54 26.13 7.65
C PRO A 285 -7.20 26.82 7.93
N VAL A 286 -6.11 26.06 8.05
CA VAL A 286 -4.79 26.69 7.89
C VAL A 286 -4.90 27.41 6.55
N ALA A 287 -4.54 28.70 6.50
CA ALA A 287 -4.43 29.43 5.24
C ALA A 287 -3.87 28.45 4.21
N PRO A 288 -4.60 28.19 3.11
CA PRO A 288 -4.50 26.93 2.38
C PRO A 288 -3.03 26.57 2.30
N ILE A 289 -2.64 25.42 2.86
CA ILE A 289 -1.34 24.83 2.53
C ILE A 289 -1.33 24.95 1.02
N ARG A 290 -0.55 25.90 0.49
CA ARG A 290 -0.64 26.24 -0.93
C ARG A 290 -0.32 24.90 -1.57
N LEU A 291 -1.30 24.30 -2.25
CA LEU A 291 -0.98 23.37 -3.32
C LEU A 291 0.06 24.17 -4.10
N ALA A 292 1.33 23.77 -4.02
CA ALA A 292 2.37 24.52 -4.68
C ALA A 292 1.87 24.69 -6.12
N PRO A 293 1.78 25.92 -6.64
CA PRO A 293 1.25 26.13 -7.97
C PRO A 293 1.96 25.14 -8.90
N ALA A 294 1.19 24.50 -9.77
CA ALA A 294 1.74 23.58 -10.74
C ALA A 294 2.97 24.24 -11.39
N LEU A 295 4.04 23.46 -11.53
CA LEU A 295 5.28 23.98 -12.05
C LEU A 295 5.01 24.70 -13.38
N THR A 296 5.42 25.96 -13.50
CA THR A 296 5.20 26.69 -14.74
C THR A 296 6.36 26.46 -15.70
N PRO A 297 6.17 26.62 -17.03
CA PRO A 297 7.29 26.61 -17.97
C PRO A 297 8.37 27.63 -17.62
N GLN A 298 8.01 28.73 -16.96
CA GLN A 298 8.96 29.74 -16.50
C GLN A 298 9.84 29.24 -15.33
N ASP A 299 9.26 28.50 -14.39
CA ASP A 299 10.02 27.85 -13.30
C ASP A 299 11.02 26.83 -13.87
N VAL A 300 10.64 26.09 -14.91
CA VAL A 300 11.55 25.17 -15.61
C VAL A 300 12.71 25.92 -16.24
N LYS A 301 12.43 26.96 -17.01
CA LYS A 301 13.46 27.79 -17.65
C LYS A 301 14.43 28.35 -16.62
N GLN A 302 13.93 28.81 -15.47
CA GLN A 302 14.75 29.31 -14.38
C GLN A 302 15.61 28.20 -13.76
N ALA A 303 15.06 26.99 -13.55
CA ALA A 303 15.83 25.85 -13.05
C ALA A 303 16.97 25.44 -14.00
N TYR A 304 16.74 25.47 -15.32
CA TYR A 304 17.78 25.23 -16.32
C TYR A 304 18.94 26.22 -16.20
N ARG A 305 18.62 27.51 -16.08
CA ARG A 305 19.65 28.56 -15.90
C ARG A 305 20.46 28.35 -14.63
N LEU A 306 19.78 28.09 -13.52
CA LEU A 306 20.42 28.01 -12.21
C LEU A 306 21.20 26.71 -12.00
N ILE A 307 20.72 25.59 -12.54
CA ILE A 307 21.30 24.25 -12.27
C ILE A 307 22.22 23.81 -13.41
N LEU A 308 21.81 24.01 -14.66
CA LEU A 308 22.59 23.60 -15.83
C LEU A 308 23.44 24.73 -16.42
N GLY A 309 23.30 25.97 -15.92
CA GLY A 309 24.08 27.11 -16.38
C GLY A 309 23.70 27.61 -17.78
N ARG A 310 22.52 27.25 -18.29
CA ARG A 310 22.08 27.59 -19.65
C ARG A 310 20.57 27.78 -19.78
N GLU A 311 20.15 28.34 -20.91
CA GLU A 311 18.74 28.41 -21.28
C GLU A 311 18.16 27.02 -21.62
N CYS A 312 16.86 26.84 -21.34
CA CYS A 312 16.09 25.73 -21.89
C CYS A 312 15.93 25.95 -23.39
N GLU A 313 16.37 24.98 -24.20
CA GLU A 313 16.49 25.11 -25.67
C GLU A 313 15.18 25.47 -26.38
N ARG A 314 14.06 25.00 -25.83
CA ARG A 314 12.75 25.07 -26.47
C ARG A 314 11.62 25.20 -25.45
N ASP A 315 10.58 25.93 -25.81
CA ASP A 315 9.42 26.15 -24.94
C ASP A 315 8.63 24.86 -24.74
N GLU A 316 8.60 23.98 -25.74
CA GLU A 316 7.96 22.67 -25.64
C GLU A 316 8.65 21.76 -24.61
N VAL A 317 9.97 21.93 -24.42
CA VAL A 317 10.73 21.20 -23.39
C VAL A 317 10.40 21.74 -22.01
N ALA A 318 10.27 23.06 -21.87
CA ALA A 318 9.84 23.69 -20.63
C ALA A 318 8.41 23.27 -20.26
N GLU A 319 7.49 23.22 -21.23
CA GLU A 319 6.12 22.74 -21.03
C GLU A 319 6.07 21.25 -20.70
N PHE A 320 6.85 20.44 -21.39
CA PHE A 320 6.94 19.01 -21.13
C PHE A 320 7.42 18.75 -19.71
N HIS A 321 8.49 19.41 -19.27
CA HIS A 321 9.01 19.27 -17.90
C HIS A 321 8.08 19.87 -16.83
N ALA A 322 7.39 20.97 -17.13
CA ALA A 322 6.36 21.52 -16.26
C ALA A 322 5.21 20.53 -16.02
N LYS A 323 4.82 19.77 -17.06
CA LYS A 323 3.80 18.72 -16.98
C LYS A 323 4.33 17.42 -16.38
N ALA A 324 5.57 17.05 -16.68
CA ALA A 324 6.19 15.81 -16.25
C ALA A 324 6.65 15.85 -14.78
N PHE A 325 6.97 17.03 -14.25
CA PHE A 325 7.48 17.20 -12.89
C PHE A 325 6.54 18.07 -12.05
N PRO A 326 5.81 17.46 -11.10
CA PRO A 326 4.82 18.18 -10.31
C PRO A 326 5.39 19.22 -9.34
N THR A 327 6.72 19.24 -9.10
CA THR A 327 7.38 20.17 -8.16
C THR A 327 8.80 20.57 -8.60
N LEU A 328 9.25 21.74 -8.14
CA LEU A 328 10.60 22.25 -8.45
C LEU A 328 11.69 21.35 -7.85
N ALA A 329 11.41 20.69 -6.73
CA ALA A 329 12.32 19.74 -6.10
C ALA A 329 12.57 18.50 -6.98
N GLN A 330 11.52 17.94 -7.58
CA GLN A 330 11.66 16.81 -8.50
C GLN A 330 12.38 17.20 -9.78
N LEU A 331 12.03 18.36 -10.36
CA LEU A 331 12.76 18.89 -11.50
C LEU A 331 14.25 19.06 -11.15
N ARG A 332 14.56 19.64 -9.99
CA ARG A 332 15.93 19.80 -9.50
C ARG A 332 16.66 18.46 -9.38
N GLU A 333 16.04 17.46 -8.76
CA GLU A 333 16.65 16.14 -8.58
C GLU A 333 16.97 15.48 -9.94
N VAL A 334 16.04 15.57 -10.90
CA VAL A 334 16.24 15.05 -12.26
C VAL A 334 17.35 15.81 -12.98
N LEU A 335 17.37 17.14 -12.91
CA LEU A 335 18.42 17.96 -13.55
C LEU A 335 19.80 17.66 -12.94
N LEU A 336 19.91 17.53 -11.62
CA LEU A 336 21.17 17.19 -10.94
C LEU A 336 21.66 15.77 -11.28
N ARG A 337 20.76 14.83 -11.59
CA ARG A 337 21.11 13.46 -12.01
C ARG A 337 21.29 13.31 -13.52
N SER A 338 20.95 14.33 -14.31
CA SER A 338 21.07 14.29 -15.75
C SER A 338 22.52 14.09 -16.19
N LYS A 339 22.74 13.33 -17.27
CA LYS A 339 24.08 13.16 -17.86
C LYS A 339 24.75 14.50 -18.16
N GLU A 340 23.94 15.46 -18.56
CA GLU A 340 24.38 16.82 -18.82
C GLU A 340 25.01 17.46 -17.57
N PHE A 341 24.28 17.59 -16.45
CA PHE A 341 24.83 18.17 -15.22
C PHE A 341 26.09 17.45 -14.74
N GLN A 342 26.13 16.11 -14.85
CA GLN A 342 27.27 15.30 -14.44
C GLN A 342 28.53 15.57 -15.27
N ILE A 343 28.38 15.93 -16.54
CA ILE A 343 29.49 16.17 -17.48
C ILE A 343 29.87 17.65 -17.51
N THR A 344 28.91 18.57 -17.49
CA THR A 344 29.14 19.99 -17.80
C THR A 344 29.25 20.88 -16.57
N VAL A 345 28.61 20.53 -15.44
CA VAL A 345 28.55 21.40 -14.24
C VAL A 345 29.28 20.80 -13.05
N ARG A 346 29.04 19.52 -12.75
CA ARG A 346 29.61 18.83 -11.57
C ARG A 346 31.16 18.89 -11.47
N PRO A 347 31.94 18.77 -12.57
CA PRO A 347 33.40 18.86 -12.49
C PRO A 347 33.90 20.21 -11.98
N TYR A 348 33.16 21.30 -12.22
CA TYR A 348 33.52 22.65 -11.78
C TYR A 348 33.10 22.95 -10.33
N LEU A 349 32.13 22.20 -9.80
CA LEU A 349 31.69 22.31 -8.39
C LEU A 349 32.53 21.45 -7.43
N SER A 350 33.40 20.58 -7.97
CA SER A 350 34.20 19.63 -7.19
C SER A 350 35.68 20.04 -7.07
N GLN A 351 36.04 21.23 -7.57
CA GLN A 351 37.36 21.83 -7.34
C GLN A 351 37.29 22.68 -6.05
N PRO A 352 38.25 22.53 -5.13
CA PRO A 352 38.23 23.18 -3.82
C PRO A 352 38.32 24.71 -3.87
#